data_AF-A0A7S2HNW0-F1
#
_entry.id   AF-A0A7S2HNW0-F1
#
_cell.length_a   1.000
_cell.length_b   1.000
_cell.length_c   1.000
_cell.angle_alpha   90.00
_cell.angle_beta   90.00
_cell.angle_gamma   90.00
#
_symmetry.space_group_name_H-M   'P 1'
#
loop_
_entity.id
_entity.type
_entity.pdbx_description
1 polymer ?
#
loop_
_entity_poly.entity_id
_entity_poly.type
_entity_poly.pdbx_seq_one_letter_code
_entity_poly.pdbx_strand_id
1 'polypeptide(L)'
;GLSVNSGIRPFRGKEGLWSQVVWSNATREAFREDPLSFYNDFWLPHFPPHTYTNTNHQYYKPNAAHEAISKIATLPNANIHVITQNIDGLHSATIHPWDYENKLIEAHGRLGLYKCIPESDS
;
A
#
# COMPACT_ATOMS: atom_id res chain seq x y z
N GLY A 1 7.17 -4.79 -5.58
CA GLY A 1 7.90 -6.03 -5.92
C GLY A 1 7.73 -7.07 -4.83
N LEU A 2 8.10 -6.73 -3.60
CA LEU A 2 8.02 -7.61 -2.43
C LEU A 2 6.65 -8.32 -2.26
N SER A 3 5.54 -7.62 -2.54
CA SER A 3 4.17 -8.16 -2.42
C SER A 3 3.68 -9.03 -3.58
N VAL A 4 4.49 -9.26 -4.63
CA VAL A 4 4.07 -10.12 -5.76
C VAL A 4 3.76 -11.54 -5.31
N ASN A 5 4.56 -12.10 -4.40
CA ASN A 5 4.32 -13.42 -3.83
C ASN A 5 3.14 -13.47 -2.85
N SER A 6 2.52 -12.31 -2.56
CA SER A 6 1.27 -12.20 -1.83
C SER A 6 0.05 -12.10 -2.74
N GLY A 7 0.23 -12.20 -4.08
CA GLY A 7 -0.85 -12.05 -5.07
C GLY A 7 -1.09 -10.61 -5.52
N ILE A 8 -0.29 -9.64 -5.05
CA ILE A 8 -0.44 -8.23 -5.41
C ILE A 8 0.38 -7.94 -6.68
N ARG A 9 -0.30 -7.48 -7.73
CA ARG A 9 0.37 -7.09 -8.99
C ARG A 9 1.35 -5.94 -8.75
N PRO A 10 2.54 -5.96 -9.36
CA PRO A 10 3.43 -4.81 -9.30
C PRO A 10 2.86 -3.63 -10.09
N PHE A 11 3.34 -2.42 -9.80
CA PHE A 11 2.97 -1.24 -10.58
C PHE A 11 3.55 -1.26 -12.01
N ARG A 12 4.80 -1.70 -12.18
CA ARG A 12 5.52 -1.76 -13.47
C ARG A 12 5.87 -3.21 -13.85
N GLY A 13 6.19 -3.42 -15.13
CA GLY A 13 6.54 -4.72 -15.70
C GLY A 13 5.51 -5.20 -16.73
N LYS A 14 5.77 -6.34 -17.37
CA LYS A 14 4.93 -6.91 -18.44
C LYS A 14 3.46 -7.10 -18.02
N GLU A 15 3.23 -7.37 -16.74
CA GLU A 15 1.88 -7.55 -16.15
C GLU A 15 1.58 -6.50 -15.07
N GLY A 16 2.32 -5.38 -15.07
CA GLY A 16 2.16 -4.34 -14.06
C GLY A 16 0.92 -3.48 -14.30
N LEU A 17 0.34 -2.92 -13.23
CA LEU A 17 -0.87 -2.10 -13.32
C LEU A 17 -0.74 -0.94 -14.33
N TRP A 18 0.43 -0.28 -14.40
CA TRP A 18 0.66 0.84 -15.31
C TRP A 18 0.81 0.46 -16.79
N SER A 19 0.86 -0.83 -17.12
CA SER A 19 0.73 -1.29 -18.50
C SER A 19 -0.72 -1.32 -18.98
N GLN A 20 -1.67 -1.33 -18.04
CA GLN A 20 -3.11 -1.41 -18.28
C GLN A 20 -3.83 -0.10 -17.99
N VAL A 21 -3.23 0.75 -17.16
CA VAL A 21 -3.80 2.01 -16.64
C VAL A 21 -2.83 3.14 -16.91
N VAL A 22 -3.36 4.28 -17.37
CA VAL A 22 -2.52 5.46 -17.60
C VAL A 22 -2.16 6.07 -16.25
N TRP A 23 -0.89 5.96 -15.87
CA TRP A 23 -0.36 6.47 -14.61
C TRP A 23 -0.56 7.99 -14.44
N SER A 24 -0.77 8.75 -15.53
CA SER A 24 -1.08 10.18 -15.47
C SER A 24 -2.39 10.49 -14.76
N ASN A 25 -3.30 9.51 -14.66
CA ASN A 25 -4.55 9.64 -13.91
C ASN A 25 -4.31 9.50 -12.40
N ALA A 26 -3.18 8.94 -11.97
CA ALA A 26 -2.82 8.74 -10.56
C ALA A 26 -2.17 10.00 -9.95
N THR A 27 -2.70 11.18 -10.25
CA THR A 27 -2.15 12.48 -9.85
C THR A 27 -3.10 13.24 -8.94
N ARG A 28 -2.57 14.14 -8.11
CA ARG A 28 -3.39 14.98 -7.25
C ARG A 28 -4.22 15.96 -8.08
N GLU A 29 -3.66 16.43 -9.18
CA GLU A 29 -4.28 17.34 -10.12
C GLU A 29 -5.53 16.70 -10.76
N ALA A 30 -5.40 15.46 -11.26
CA ALA A 30 -6.55 14.72 -11.80
C ALA A 30 -7.63 14.48 -10.73
N PHE A 31 -7.23 14.16 -9.49
CA PHE A 31 -8.18 14.04 -8.38
C PHE A 31 -8.91 15.34 -8.07
N ARG A 32 -8.22 16.49 -8.12
CA ARG A 32 -8.84 17.81 -7.85
C ARG A 32 -9.76 18.27 -8.98
N GLU A 33 -9.45 17.92 -10.22
CA GLU A 33 -10.26 18.30 -11.40
C GLU A 33 -11.64 17.64 -11.37
N ASP A 34 -11.70 16.32 -11.14
CA ASP A 34 -12.96 15.59 -10.97
C ASP A 34 -12.79 14.43 -9.95
N PRO A 35 -13.07 14.68 -8.65
CA PRO A 35 -12.95 13.65 -7.62
C PRO A 35 -13.85 12.45 -7.86
N LEU A 36 -15.04 12.65 -8.46
CA LEU A 36 -16.00 11.57 -8.65
C LEU A 36 -15.52 10.63 -9.75
N SER A 37 -15.07 11.16 -10.89
CA SER A 37 -14.47 10.34 -11.95
C SER A 37 -13.17 9.68 -11.47
N PHE A 38 -12.30 10.38 -10.73
CA PHE A 38 -11.10 9.76 -10.16
C PHE A 38 -11.44 8.53 -9.32
N TYR A 39 -12.46 8.61 -8.46
CA TYR A 39 -12.86 7.46 -7.66
C TYR A 39 -13.49 6.33 -8.48
N ASN A 40 -14.44 6.66 -9.36
CA ASN A 40 -15.24 5.67 -10.08
C ASN A 40 -14.46 4.98 -11.20
N ASP A 41 -13.62 5.72 -11.91
CA ASP A 41 -13.00 5.27 -13.16
C ASP A 41 -11.56 4.83 -12.97
N PHE A 42 -10.89 5.30 -11.91
CA PHE A 42 -9.49 4.96 -11.61
C PHE A 42 -9.33 4.25 -10.25
N TRP A 43 -9.69 4.88 -9.14
CA TRP A 43 -9.32 4.38 -7.82
C TRP A 43 -10.02 3.07 -7.46
N LEU A 44 -11.36 3.05 -7.42
CA LEU A 44 -12.14 1.88 -6.98
C LEU A 44 -11.98 0.65 -7.89
N PRO A 45 -11.89 0.77 -9.23
CA PRO A 45 -11.65 -0.38 -10.10
C PRO A 45 -10.30 -1.07 -9.87
N HIS A 46 -9.28 -0.34 -9.40
CA HIS A 46 -7.92 -0.85 -9.24
C HIS A 46 -7.54 -1.14 -7.78
N PHE A 47 -8.14 -0.40 -6.84
CA PHE A 47 -7.92 -0.51 -5.40
C PHE A 47 -9.27 -0.62 -4.66
N PRO A 48 -10.06 -1.68 -4.89
CA PRO A 48 -11.37 -1.79 -4.30
C PRO A 48 -11.29 -2.07 -2.78
N PRO A 49 -12.25 -1.58 -1.96
CA PRO A 49 -12.19 -1.68 -0.50
C PRO A 49 -11.92 -3.07 0.06
N HIS A 50 -12.47 -4.13 -0.53
CA HIS A 50 -12.27 -5.50 -0.07
C HIS A 50 -10.79 -5.98 -0.09
N THR A 51 -9.89 -5.26 -0.78
CA THR A 51 -8.45 -5.57 -0.80
C THR A 51 -7.71 -5.09 0.45
N TYR A 52 -8.30 -4.19 1.23
CA TYR A 52 -7.67 -3.59 2.43
C TYR A 52 -8.62 -3.42 3.63
N THR A 53 -9.91 -3.72 3.50
CA THR A 53 -10.83 -3.69 4.64
C THR A 53 -10.76 -5.00 5.42
N ASN A 54 -10.71 -4.87 6.75
CA ASN A 54 -10.66 -5.98 7.71
C ASN A 54 -12.04 -6.68 7.89
N THR A 55 -12.76 -6.87 6.78
CA THR A 55 -13.76 -7.93 6.73
C THR A 55 -13.00 -9.26 6.74
N ASN A 56 -13.57 -10.34 7.29
CA ASN A 56 -12.90 -11.62 7.63
C ASN A 56 -12.13 -12.36 6.50
N HIS A 57 -11.86 -11.71 5.37
CA HIS A 57 -11.06 -12.16 4.25
C HIS A 57 -10.07 -11.05 3.84
N GLN A 58 -8.99 -10.84 4.61
CA GLN A 58 -7.82 -10.14 4.06
C GLN A 58 -7.41 -10.87 2.78
N TYR A 59 -7.71 -10.26 1.62
CA TYR A 59 -7.53 -10.88 0.31
C TYR A 59 -6.06 -11.22 0.04
N TYR A 60 -5.16 -10.43 0.63
CA TYR A 60 -3.72 -10.60 0.53
C TYR A 60 -3.12 -10.78 1.93
N LYS A 61 -2.18 -11.72 2.05
CA LYS A 61 -1.47 -12.00 3.28
C LYS A 61 0.01 -11.68 3.14
N PRO A 62 0.71 -11.32 4.24
CA PRO A 62 2.16 -11.21 4.22
C PRO A 62 2.78 -12.53 3.71
N ASN A 63 3.79 -12.40 2.85
CA ASN A 63 4.60 -13.52 2.40
C ASN A 63 5.89 -13.65 3.22
N ALA A 64 6.68 -14.69 2.94
CA ALA A 64 7.92 -14.98 3.66
C ALA A 64 8.91 -13.81 3.73
N ALA A 65 8.94 -12.89 2.74
CA ALA A 65 9.82 -11.73 2.78
C ALA A 65 9.36 -10.68 3.81
N HIS A 66 8.05 -10.49 3.95
CA HIS A 66 7.49 -9.62 5.00
C HIS A 66 7.81 -10.19 6.39
N GLU A 67 7.62 -11.51 6.56
CA GLU A 67 7.90 -12.21 7.82
C GLU A 67 9.40 -12.20 8.16
N ALA A 68 10.28 -12.28 7.17
CA ALA A 68 11.71 -12.15 7.39
C ALA A 68 12.07 -10.75 7.90
N ILE A 69 11.47 -9.70 7.32
CA ILE A 69 11.70 -8.31 7.76
C ILE A 69 11.18 -8.08 9.18
N SER A 70 9.97 -8.54 9.51
CA SER A 70 9.43 -8.41 10.88
C SER A 70 10.31 -9.16 11.88
N LYS A 71 10.82 -10.35 11.52
CA LYS A 71 11.74 -11.10 12.37
C LYS A 71 13.08 -10.38 12.57
N ILE A 72 13.64 -9.74 11.55
CA ILE A 72 14.87 -8.95 11.71
C ILE A 72 14.61 -7.75 12.62
N ALA A 73 13.44 -7.12 12.51
CA ALA A 73 13.04 -5.98 13.34
C ALA A 73 12.90 -6.29 14.84
N THR A 74 12.70 -7.56 15.19
CA THR A 74 12.56 -8.04 16.57
C THR A 74 13.85 -8.61 17.16
N LEU A 75 14.94 -8.67 16.40
CA LEU A 75 16.21 -9.14 16.93
C LEU A 75 16.73 -8.24 18.07
N PRO A 76 17.40 -8.81 19.08
CA PRO A 76 18.06 -8.02 20.12
C PRO A 76 19.02 -6.99 19.51
N ASN A 77 18.96 -5.75 19.97
CA ASN A 77 19.75 -4.62 19.48
C ASN A 77 19.49 -4.21 18.01
N ALA A 78 18.41 -4.66 17.39
CA ALA A 78 18.02 -4.22 16.04
C ALA A 78 17.60 -2.74 16.04
N ASN A 79 18.48 -1.88 15.53
CA ASN A 79 18.19 -0.48 15.22
C ASN A 79 17.88 -0.32 13.73
N ILE A 80 16.66 -0.68 13.33
CA ILE A 80 16.23 -0.65 11.93
C ILE A 80 14.94 0.15 11.78
N HIS A 81 14.80 0.79 10.62
CA HIS A 81 13.52 1.31 10.12
C HIS A 81 13.19 0.62 8.80
N VAL A 82 11.92 0.32 8.58
CA VAL A 82 11.41 -0.23 7.33
C VAL A 82 10.73 0.91 6.59
N ILE A 83 11.25 1.28 5.43
CA ILE A 83 10.64 2.29 4.57
C ILE A 83 10.04 1.58 3.37
N THR A 84 8.73 1.73 3.17
CA THR A 84 8.01 1.09 2.07
C THR A 84 7.38 2.11 1.13
N GLN A 85 7.40 1.80 -0.16
CA GLN A 85 6.64 2.49 -1.19
C GLN A 85 5.28 1.82 -1.43
N ASN A 86 5.07 0.63 -0.87
CA ASN A 86 3.81 -0.08 -1.01
C ASN A 86 2.76 0.57 -0.11
N ILE A 87 1.52 0.54 -0.57
CA ILE A 87 0.34 1.05 0.16
C ILE A 87 -0.53 -0.10 0.69
N ASP A 88 -0.07 -1.36 0.60
CA ASP A 88 -0.86 -2.57 0.86
C ASP A 88 -1.04 -2.94 2.34
N GLY A 89 -0.25 -2.34 3.24
CA GLY A 89 -0.31 -2.60 4.68
C GLY A 89 0.22 -3.97 5.13
N LEU A 90 0.84 -4.76 4.24
CA LEU A 90 1.27 -6.13 4.59
C LEU A 90 2.42 -6.16 5.61
N HIS A 91 3.22 -5.10 5.71
CA HIS A 91 4.28 -5.01 6.72
C HIS A 91 3.77 -4.97 8.16
N SER A 92 2.59 -4.37 8.42
CA SER A 92 1.98 -4.35 9.76
C SER A 92 1.11 -5.57 10.06
N ALA A 93 0.86 -6.43 9.05
CA ALA A 93 -0.02 -7.60 9.18
C ALA A 93 0.74 -8.93 9.38
N THR A 94 2.06 -8.88 9.60
CA THR A 94 2.91 -10.07 9.78
C THR A 94 2.52 -10.88 11.02
N ILE A 95 2.74 -12.18 10.98
CA ILE A 95 2.42 -13.11 12.08
C ILE A 95 3.23 -12.77 13.33
N HIS A 96 4.50 -12.41 13.15
CA HIS A 96 5.34 -11.96 14.25
C HIS A 96 5.10 -10.45 14.48
N PRO A 97 4.52 -10.06 15.65
CA PRO A 97 4.36 -8.67 15.97
C PRO A 97 5.74 -8.03 16.14
N TRP A 98 5.89 -6.84 15.57
CA TRP A 98 7.06 -6.00 15.68
C TRP A 98 6.61 -4.56 15.85
N ASP A 99 7.52 -3.67 16.23
CA ASP A 99 7.23 -2.26 16.51
C ASP A 99 6.99 -1.44 15.23
N TYR A 100 6.01 -1.85 14.42
CA TYR A 100 5.71 -1.20 13.14
C TYR A 100 5.18 0.22 13.35
N GLU A 101 4.53 0.52 14.48
CA GLU A 101 3.99 1.87 14.76
C GLU A 101 5.09 2.92 14.83
N ASN A 102 6.26 2.56 15.35
CA ASN A 102 7.40 3.48 15.46
C ASN A 102 8.47 3.26 14.39
N LYS A 103 8.53 2.07 13.75
CA LYS A 103 9.63 1.70 12.84
C LYS A 103 9.23 1.51 11.38
N LEU A 104 7.94 1.55 11.03
CA LEU A 104 7.45 1.49 9.65
C LEU A 104 7.15 2.89 9.12
N ILE A 105 7.77 3.24 8.00
CA ILE A 105 7.50 4.49 7.26
C ILE A 105 6.86 4.14 5.93
N GLU A 106 5.59 4.53 5.78
CA GLU A 106 4.82 4.34 4.54
C GLU A 106 4.94 5.58 3.66
N ALA A 107 5.95 5.61 2.80
CA ALA A 107 6.33 6.80 2.03
C ALA A 107 5.24 7.30 1.07
N HIS A 108 4.31 6.42 0.67
CA HIS A 108 3.19 6.75 -0.24
C HIS A 108 1.81 6.62 0.43
N GLY A 109 1.77 6.54 1.77
CA GLY A 109 0.53 6.32 2.53
C GLY A 109 0.09 4.86 2.56
N ARG A 110 -1.19 4.61 2.88
CA ARG A 110 -1.76 3.28 3.09
C ARG A 110 -3.16 3.19 2.47
N LEU A 111 -3.47 2.08 1.81
CA LEU A 111 -4.81 1.78 1.34
C LEU A 111 -5.79 1.76 2.52
N GLY A 112 -6.93 2.42 2.35
CA GLY A 112 -7.94 2.56 3.41
C GLY A 112 -7.65 3.65 4.44
N LEU A 113 -6.48 4.30 4.40
CA LEU A 113 -6.23 5.51 5.16
C LEU A 113 -6.58 6.73 4.30
N TYR A 114 -7.65 7.41 4.67
CA TYR A 114 -8.11 8.61 3.97
C TYR A 114 -7.80 9.87 4.77
N LYS A 115 -7.50 10.96 4.05
CA LYS A 115 -7.26 12.28 4.62
C LYS A 115 -8.09 13.30 3.82
N CYS A 116 -8.77 14.20 4.52
CA CYS A 116 -9.41 15.35 3.88
C CYS A 116 -8.35 16.23 3.21
N ILE A 117 -8.56 16.57 1.95
CA ILE A 117 -7.67 17.47 1.23
C ILE A 117 -7.94 18.92 1.65
N PRO A 118 -6.89 19.74 1.90
CA PRO A 118 -7.06 21.18 2.09
C PRO A 118 -7.46 21.86 0.78
N GLU A 119 -8.06 23.05 0.87
CA GLU A 119 -8.47 23.83 -0.30
C GLU A 119 -7.30 24.10 -1.26
N SER A 120 -6.12 24.41 -0.73
CA SER A 120 -4.88 24.61 -1.49
C SER A 120 -3.79 23.60 -1.11
N ASP A 121 -2.88 23.33 -2.04
CA ASP A 121 -1.69 22.52 -1.77
C ASP A 121 -0.65 23.31 -0.96
N SER A 122 0.05 22.60 -0.07
CA SER A 122 1.10 23.12 0.81
C SER A 122 2.43 23.30 0.12
#